data_AF-Q95TG6-F1
#
_entry.id   AF-Q95TG6-F1
#
_cell.length_a   1.000
_cell.length_b   1.000
_cell.length_c   1.000
_cell.angle_alpha   90.00
_cell.angle_beta   90.00
_cell.angle_gamma   90.00
#
_symmetry.space_group_name_H-M   'P 1'
#
loop_
_entity.id
_entity.type
_entity.pdbx_description
1 polymer ?
#
loop_
_entity_poly.entity_id
_entity_poly.type
_entity_poly.pdbx_seq_one_letter_code
_entity_poly.pdbx_strand_id
1 'polypeptide(L)'
;MKMYQNIHLRILGLLNNSFGAPNTERAVTKCFFDIREEVRYNVEAARALITSHFVNLNQFDGMLRDCMDNGNNYVAISFGIALLERLIMDDRVINIVSDNEFMATVELLGRLTQHRHRYPECIVNAIDTLWSGNFNSSSDYSPFNGNDRYLSGASHYIHSGMHHVRSCDTDDPPGLQEKTEFLLKDWVALYTQQNQQSTRDARNFGAFVQKMNTYGILKTDDLITRFFRQATHICTDVVYRMFAEPSLPINQAKNKIFQWIDAFVHLIAMLVRHSGEAGNPTTKINLLNKVLGIVLGTLIKDHEMRGVSFQQVGYHRFFMMLFMELCTADVILESLMHSIVSAFAYTYHLLNPSVAPGFCFAWLELISHRVFLGRILVQIPGQKGWPLYAQLLQDLFKYLAPFLRNTELGKPVQLLYKGTLRVLLVLLHDFPEFLCDYHFGFCDTIPPNCVQMRNIILSAFPRNMRLPDPFTPNLKVDMLSDSSNAPKVLSSYIMNIQPANFKKDLDSYLKARAPVTFLSELRGHLQVTSEPGTRYNMALMNALVMYVGTQAIALIRKKLCAQHLEHSTQRPHGYLPESCC
;
A
#
# COMPACT_ATOMS: atom_id res chain seq x y z
N MET A 1 -1.24 -11.08 -21.52
CA MET A 1 -2.44 -11.53 -20.77
C MET A 1 -3.37 -10.36 -20.39
N LYS A 2 -2.94 -9.37 -19.59
CA LYS A 2 -3.81 -8.22 -19.18
C LYS A 2 -4.46 -7.43 -20.34
N MET A 3 -3.75 -7.26 -21.46
CA MET A 3 -4.31 -6.55 -22.64
C MET A 3 -5.54 -7.26 -23.22
N TYR A 4 -5.51 -8.59 -23.33
CA TYR A 4 -6.63 -9.37 -23.87
C TYR A 4 -7.83 -9.35 -22.91
N GLN A 5 -7.56 -9.48 -21.61
CA GLN A 5 -8.58 -9.33 -20.56
C GLN A 5 -9.32 -7.98 -20.67
N ASN A 6 -8.59 -6.88 -20.81
CA ASN A 6 -9.20 -5.54 -20.93
C ASN A 6 -10.04 -5.39 -22.21
N ILE A 7 -9.63 -6.00 -23.33
CA ILE A 7 -10.42 -6.02 -24.55
C ILE A 7 -11.73 -6.78 -24.33
N HIS A 8 -11.68 -7.95 -23.70
CA HIS A 8 -12.88 -8.75 -23.41
C HIS A 8 -13.84 -8.02 -22.46
N LEU A 9 -13.35 -7.41 -21.38
CA LEU A 9 -14.18 -6.61 -20.47
C LEU A 9 -14.82 -5.41 -21.17
N ARG A 10 -14.10 -4.77 -22.10
CA ARG A 10 -14.65 -3.66 -22.88
C ARG A 10 -15.72 -4.10 -23.87
N ILE A 11 -15.57 -5.27 -24.49
CA ILE A 11 -16.61 -5.88 -25.32
C ILE A 11 -17.85 -6.18 -24.48
N LEU A 12 -17.68 -6.76 -23.29
CA LEU A 12 -18.80 -6.99 -22.36
C LEU A 12 -19.47 -5.67 -21.95
N GLY A 13 -18.72 -4.59 -21.74
CA GLY A 13 -19.25 -3.25 -21.50
C GLY A 13 -20.13 -2.74 -22.64
N LEU A 14 -19.73 -2.96 -23.90
CA LEU A 14 -20.53 -2.61 -25.07
C LEU A 14 -21.83 -3.44 -25.15
N LEU A 15 -21.75 -4.73 -24.80
CA LEU A 15 -22.93 -5.60 -24.73
C LEU A 15 -23.88 -5.15 -23.61
N ASN A 16 -23.35 -4.75 -22.46
CA ASN A 16 -24.12 -4.20 -21.35
C ASN A 16 -24.95 -2.98 -21.78
N ASN A 17 -24.32 -2.06 -22.50
CA ASN A 17 -24.96 -0.86 -23.02
C ASN A 17 -26.01 -1.16 -24.10
N SER A 18 -25.86 -2.27 -24.84
CA SER A 18 -26.73 -2.63 -25.95
C SER A 18 -27.94 -3.48 -25.53
N PHE A 19 -27.76 -4.37 -24.55
CA PHE A 19 -28.76 -5.38 -24.15
C PHE A 19 -29.27 -5.22 -22.71
N GLY A 20 -28.71 -4.25 -21.97
CA GLY A 20 -29.01 -3.98 -20.57
C GLY A 20 -28.20 -4.83 -19.61
N ALA A 21 -27.84 -4.25 -18.46
CA ALA A 21 -26.99 -4.88 -17.46
C ALA A 21 -27.53 -6.22 -16.92
N PRO A 22 -28.81 -6.32 -16.49
CA PRO A 22 -29.32 -7.57 -15.90
C PRO A 22 -29.34 -8.75 -16.87
N ASN A 23 -29.57 -8.50 -18.16
CA ASN A 23 -29.61 -9.55 -19.19
C ASN A 23 -28.22 -10.03 -19.54
N THR A 24 -27.28 -9.09 -19.69
CA THR A 24 -25.88 -9.39 -20.01
C THR A 24 -25.22 -10.13 -18.85
N GLU A 25 -25.42 -9.68 -17.60
CA GLU A 25 -24.90 -10.33 -16.40
C GLU A 25 -25.38 -11.79 -16.27
N ARG A 26 -26.68 -12.05 -16.48
CA ARG A 26 -27.23 -13.42 -16.44
C ARG A 26 -26.66 -14.29 -17.55
N ALA A 27 -26.53 -13.75 -18.77
CA ALA A 27 -25.97 -14.47 -19.90
C ALA A 27 -24.50 -14.80 -19.67
N VAL A 28 -23.71 -13.85 -19.16
CA VAL A 28 -22.29 -14.04 -18.83
C VAL A 28 -22.12 -15.05 -17.70
N THR A 29 -22.91 -14.95 -16.62
CA THR A 29 -22.89 -15.96 -15.55
C THR A 29 -23.19 -17.35 -16.10
N LYS A 30 -24.22 -17.50 -16.92
CA LYS A 30 -24.56 -18.78 -17.54
C LYS A 30 -23.43 -19.31 -18.43
N CYS A 31 -22.91 -18.46 -19.33
CA CYS A 31 -21.79 -18.82 -20.20
C CYS A 31 -20.56 -19.26 -19.42
N PHE A 32 -20.25 -18.60 -18.29
CA PHE A 32 -19.13 -18.98 -17.43
C PHE A 32 -19.24 -20.44 -16.98
N PHE A 33 -20.41 -20.89 -16.56
CA PHE A 33 -20.64 -22.26 -16.11
C PHE A 33 -20.94 -23.26 -17.24
N ASP A 34 -21.31 -22.79 -18.44
CA ASP A 34 -21.49 -23.65 -19.62
C ASP A 34 -20.14 -24.00 -20.30
N ILE A 35 -19.06 -23.28 -19.99
CA ILE A 35 -17.71 -23.56 -20.46
C ILE A 35 -17.24 -24.95 -19.96
N ARG A 36 -16.44 -25.65 -20.77
CA ARG A 36 -15.83 -26.95 -20.43
C ARG A 36 -15.08 -26.89 -19.10
N GLU A 37 -15.28 -27.91 -18.27
CA GLU A 37 -14.78 -27.96 -16.89
C GLU A 37 -13.27 -27.73 -16.76
N GLU A 38 -12.47 -28.26 -17.70
CA GLU A 38 -11.01 -28.14 -17.76
C GLU A 38 -10.49 -26.69 -17.78
N VAL A 39 -11.30 -25.73 -18.25
CA VAL A 39 -10.91 -24.32 -18.38
C VAL A 39 -11.83 -23.38 -17.60
N ARG A 40 -12.90 -23.90 -16.99
CA ARG A 40 -13.92 -23.13 -16.25
C ARG A 40 -13.36 -22.48 -14.99
N TYR A 41 -12.54 -23.21 -14.24
CA TYR A 41 -12.09 -22.82 -12.90
C TYR A 41 -10.88 -21.87 -12.91
N ASN A 42 -10.95 -20.83 -13.74
CA ASN A 42 -9.94 -19.79 -13.79
C ASN A 42 -10.29 -18.66 -12.80
N VAL A 43 -9.58 -18.61 -11.68
CA VAL A 43 -9.85 -17.67 -10.58
C VAL A 43 -9.70 -16.21 -11.02
N GLU A 44 -8.70 -15.88 -11.82
CA GLU A 44 -8.46 -14.51 -12.27
C GLU A 44 -9.54 -14.03 -13.26
N ALA A 45 -10.05 -14.93 -14.11
CA ALA A 45 -11.15 -14.62 -15.01
C ALA A 45 -12.47 -14.38 -14.24
N ALA A 46 -12.80 -15.27 -13.29
CA ALA A 46 -13.98 -15.13 -12.44
C ALA A 46 -13.92 -13.84 -11.63
N ARG A 47 -12.77 -13.58 -10.98
CA ARG A 47 -12.52 -12.36 -10.23
C ARG A 47 -12.71 -11.12 -11.10
N ALA A 48 -12.12 -11.08 -12.30
CA ALA A 48 -12.25 -9.93 -13.19
C ALA A 48 -13.69 -9.64 -13.61
N LEU A 49 -14.49 -10.68 -13.85
CA LEU A 49 -15.91 -10.54 -14.20
C LEU A 49 -16.74 -10.04 -13.00
N ILE A 50 -16.46 -10.56 -11.80
CA ILE A 50 -17.09 -10.16 -10.54
C ILE A 50 -16.76 -8.70 -10.22
N THR A 51 -15.48 -8.33 -10.21
CA THR A 51 -15.04 -6.98 -9.84
C THR A 51 -15.40 -5.92 -10.87
N SER A 52 -15.69 -6.33 -12.11
CA SER A 52 -16.18 -5.44 -13.17
C SER A 52 -17.72 -5.44 -13.30
N HIS A 53 -18.44 -6.08 -12.36
CA HIS A 53 -19.91 -6.17 -12.35
C HIS A 53 -20.53 -6.75 -13.64
N PHE A 54 -19.90 -7.75 -14.25
CA PHE A 54 -20.41 -8.43 -15.45
C PHE A 54 -21.09 -9.78 -15.16
N VAL A 55 -21.29 -10.12 -13.90
CA VAL A 55 -21.96 -11.36 -13.49
C VAL A 55 -23.07 -11.07 -12.49
N ASN A 56 -24.15 -11.84 -12.59
CA ASN A 56 -25.16 -11.86 -11.56
C ASN A 56 -24.65 -12.67 -10.36
N LEU A 57 -24.30 -12.00 -9.27
CA LEU A 57 -23.62 -12.62 -8.11
C LEU A 57 -24.46 -13.67 -7.40
N ASN A 58 -25.76 -13.43 -7.20
CA ASN A 58 -26.66 -14.40 -6.57
C ASN A 58 -26.76 -15.70 -7.39
N GLN A 59 -26.87 -15.57 -8.72
CA GLN A 59 -26.89 -16.73 -9.61
C GLN A 59 -25.52 -17.42 -9.66
N PHE A 60 -24.44 -16.64 -9.66
CA PHE A 60 -23.08 -17.16 -9.67
C PHE A 60 -22.77 -17.98 -8.41
N ASP A 61 -23.13 -17.47 -7.23
CA ASP A 61 -22.98 -18.14 -5.95
C ASP A 61 -23.76 -19.48 -5.92
N GLY A 62 -25.02 -19.47 -6.36
CA GLY A 62 -25.84 -20.68 -6.45
C GLY A 62 -25.25 -21.74 -7.39
N MET A 63 -24.81 -21.33 -8.58
CA MET A 63 -24.21 -22.26 -9.56
C MET A 63 -22.84 -22.78 -9.12
N LEU A 64 -22.05 -21.97 -8.42
CA LEU A 64 -20.77 -22.39 -7.83
C LEU A 64 -21.00 -23.43 -6.73
N ARG A 65 -21.92 -23.16 -5.80
CA ARG A 65 -22.35 -24.13 -4.78
C ARG A 65 -22.76 -25.45 -5.44
N ASP A 66 -23.59 -25.41 -6.47
CA ASP A 66 -24.06 -26.62 -7.16
C ASP A 66 -22.89 -27.39 -7.77
N CYS A 67 -21.92 -26.69 -8.39
CA CYS A 67 -20.71 -27.34 -8.91
C CYS A 67 -19.89 -28.03 -7.82
N MET A 68 -19.83 -27.47 -6.61
CA MET A 68 -19.10 -28.03 -5.48
C MET A 68 -19.81 -29.24 -4.86
N ASP A 69 -21.15 -29.21 -4.80
CA ASP A 69 -21.98 -30.27 -4.21
C ASP A 69 -22.14 -31.49 -5.14
N ASN A 70 -21.96 -31.32 -6.46
CA ASN A 70 -22.17 -32.36 -7.47
C ASN A 70 -21.06 -33.44 -7.49
N GLY A 71 -20.98 -34.25 -6.44
CA GLY A 71 -20.13 -35.44 -6.38
C GLY A 71 -18.70 -35.22 -5.88
N ASN A 72 -18.51 -34.35 -4.88
CA ASN A 72 -17.19 -34.00 -4.32
C ASN A 72 -16.22 -33.46 -5.38
N ASN A 73 -16.66 -32.48 -6.16
CA ASN A 73 -15.80 -31.84 -7.15
C ASN A 73 -14.71 -31.02 -6.45
N TYR A 74 -13.57 -31.64 -6.18
CA TYR A 74 -12.45 -31.01 -5.48
C TYR A 74 -11.90 -29.81 -6.24
N VAL A 75 -11.97 -29.80 -7.57
CA VAL A 75 -11.52 -28.68 -8.40
C VAL A 75 -12.43 -27.47 -8.18
N ALA A 76 -13.74 -27.68 -8.16
CA ALA A 76 -14.72 -26.63 -7.85
C ALA A 76 -14.57 -26.11 -6.41
N ILE A 77 -14.31 -26.99 -5.44
CA ILE A 77 -14.09 -26.61 -4.04
C ILE A 77 -12.80 -25.79 -3.90
N SER A 78 -11.69 -26.24 -4.48
CA SER A 78 -10.43 -25.50 -4.49
C SER A 78 -10.57 -24.15 -5.18
N PHE A 79 -11.32 -24.09 -6.28
CA PHE A 79 -11.65 -22.84 -6.96
C PHE A 79 -12.47 -21.90 -6.08
N GLY A 80 -13.51 -22.40 -5.41
CA GLY A 80 -14.35 -21.62 -4.51
C GLY A 80 -13.55 -21.03 -3.34
N ILE A 81 -12.66 -21.81 -2.72
CA ILE A 81 -11.75 -21.34 -1.66
C ILE A 81 -10.83 -20.25 -2.20
N ALA A 82 -10.15 -20.49 -3.33
CA ALA A 82 -9.19 -19.55 -3.92
C ALA A 82 -9.85 -18.25 -4.45
N LEU A 83 -11.11 -18.33 -4.87
CA LEU A 83 -11.90 -17.18 -5.31
C LEU A 83 -12.34 -16.34 -4.11
N LEU A 84 -12.89 -16.96 -3.06
CA LEU A 84 -13.26 -16.27 -1.83
C LEU A 84 -12.04 -15.65 -1.15
N GLU A 85 -10.91 -16.36 -1.10
CA GLU A 85 -9.65 -15.83 -0.59
C GLU A 85 -9.28 -14.52 -1.28
N ARG A 86 -9.27 -14.50 -2.62
CA ARG A 86 -8.93 -13.28 -3.38
C ARG A 86 -9.97 -12.18 -3.24
N LEU A 87 -11.27 -12.50 -3.24
CA LEU A 87 -12.33 -11.50 -3.10
C LEU A 87 -12.38 -10.90 -1.68
N ILE A 88 -12.04 -11.68 -0.65
CA ILE A 88 -12.09 -11.25 0.75
C ILE A 88 -10.76 -10.60 1.19
N MET A 89 -9.60 -11.07 0.73
CA MET A 89 -8.29 -10.58 1.18
C MET A 89 -7.78 -9.38 0.37
N ASP A 90 -7.84 -9.44 -0.98
CA ASP A 90 -7.30 -8.35 -1.82
C ASP A 90 -8.27 -7.16 -1.91
N ASP A 91 -9.59 -7.39 -1.79
CA ASP A 91 -10.62 -6.37 -2.01
C ASP A 91 -11.37 -5.92 -0.74
N ARG A 92 -10.94 -6.31 0.48
CA ARG A 92 -11.33 -5.65 1.76
C ARG A 92 -11.04 -4.15 1.76
N VAL A 93 -10.14 -3.73 0.88
CA VAL A 93 -9.74 -2.35 0.63
C VAL A 93 -10.74 -1.62 -0.29
N ILE A 94 -11.53 -2.34 -1.12
CA ILE A 94 -12.39 -1.77 -2.17
C ILE A 94 -13.90 -2.03 -1.95
N ASN A 95 -14.28 -2.92 -1.01
CA ASN A 95 -15.68 -3.18 -0.61
C ASN A 95 -16.61 -3.46 -1.81
N ILE A 96 -16.13 -4.23 -2.79
CA ILE A 96 -16.87 -4.57 -4.02
C ILE A 96 -17.99 -5.59 -3.75
N VAL A 97 -17.80 -6.41 -2.71
CA VAL A 97 -18.69 -7.51 -2.31
C VAL A 97 -19.18 -7.23 -0.90
N SER A 98 -20.49 -7.14 -0.68
CA SER A 98 -21.06 -6.93 0.66
C SER A 98 -20.92 -8.17 1.55
N ASP A 99 -20.94 -8.01 2.88
CA ASP A 99 -20.78 -9.11 3.85
C ASP A 99 -21.81 -10.26 3.71
N ASN A 100 -22.87 -10.05 2.92
CA ASN A 100 -23.95 -11.02 2.68
C ASN A 100 -23.89 -11.71 1.31
N GLU A 101 -22.88 -11.44 0.49
CA GLU A 101 -22.68 -12.10 -0.80
C GLU A 101 -21.86 -13.40 -0.65
N PHE A 102 -22.07 -14.37 -1.54
CA PHE A 102 -21.48 -15.72 -1.47
C PHE A 102 -21.93 -16.61 -0.29
N MET A 103 -23.04 -16.29 0.36
CA MET A 103 -23.57 -17.05 1.50
C MET A 103 -23.78 -18.53 1.19
N ALA A 104 -24.22 -18.90 -0.01
CA ALA A 104 -24.47 -20.29 -0.36
C ALA A 104 -23.18 -21.10 -0.47
N THR A 105 -22.13 -20.50 -1.05
CA THR A 105 -20.78 -21.09 -1.12
C THR A 105 -20.15 -21.18 0.27
N VAL A 106 -20.26 -20.12 1.08
CA VAL A 106 -19.72 -20.08 2.45
C VAL A 106 -20.39 -21.12 3.35
N GLU A 107 -21.71 -21.25 3.30
CA GLU A 107 -22.46 -22.25 4.07
C GLU A 107 -22.04 -23.67 3.68
N LEU A 108 -21.88 -23.93 2.38
CA LEU A 108 -21.42 -25.24 1.90
C LEU A 108 -20.01 -25.55 2.42
N LEU A 109 -19.05 -24.64 2.28
CA LEU A 109 -17.69 -24.79 2.84
C LEU A 109 -17.75 -25.03 4.36
N GLY A 110 -18.64 -24.31 5.06
CA GLY A 110 -18.99 -24.49 6.47
C GLY A 110 -19.34 -25.93 6.82
N ARG A 111 -20.18 -26.54 6.00
CA ARG A 111 -20.62 -27.92 6.14
C ARG A 111 -19.51 -28.94 5.86
N LEU A 112 -18.59 -28.63 4.94
CA LEU A 112 -17.47 -29.54 4.61
C LEU A 112 -16.56 -29.78 5.81
N THR A 113 -16.28 -28.75 6.62
CA THR A 113 -15.39 -28.88 7.80
C THR A 113 -16.04 -29.61 8.97
N GLN A 114 -17.37 -29.72 9.01
CA GLN A 114 -18.09 -30.55 9.98
C GLN A 114 -17.93 -32.06 9.65
N HIS A 115 -17.63 -32.39 8.40
CA HIS A 115 -17.45 -33.76 7.92
C HIS A 115 -15.98 -34.08 7.57
N ARG A 116 -15.03 -33.76 8.48
CA ARG A 116 -13.58 -33.90 8.26
C ARG A 116 -13.11 -35.25 7.72
N HIS A 117 -13.81 -36.34 8.06
CA HIS A 117 -13.45 -37.70 7.64
C HIS A 117 -13.73 -37.99 6.15
N ARG A 118 -14.48 -37.12 5.46
CA ARG A 118 -14.93 -37.31 4.07
C ARG A 118 -14.09 -36.53 3.04
N TYR A 119 -13.22 -35.62 3.50
CA TYR A 119 -12.46 -34.70 2.65
C TYR A 119 -10.96 -34.72 2.99
N PRO A 120 -10.06 -34.50 2.00
CA PRO A 120 -8.63 -34.37 2.25
C PRO A 120 -8.28 -33.29 3.27
N GLU A 121 -7.32 -33.55 4.17
CA GLU A 121 -6.90 -32.60 5.21
C GLU A 121 -6.44 -31.25 4.64
N CYS A 122 -5.84 -31.24 3.44
CA CYS A 122 -5.41 -30.02 2.77
C CYS A 122 -6.57 -29.06 2.46
N ILE A 123 -7.75 -29.59 2.09
CA ILE A 123 -8.94 -28.80 1.79
C ILE A 123 -9.54 -28.26 3.10
N VAL A 124 -9.63 -29.10 4.14
CA VAL A 124 -10.15 -28.69 5.45
C VAL A 124 -9.27 -27.60 6.06
N ASN A 125 -7.95 -27.77 6.00
CA ASN A 125 -7.00 -26.75 6.46
C ASN A 125 -7.11 -25.46 5.65
N ALA A 126 -7.31 -25.55 4.33
CA ALA A 126 -7.48 -24.38 3.48
C ALA A 126 -8.74 -23.58 3.83
N ILE A 127 -9.84 -24.26 4.17
CA ILE A 127 -11.08 -23.62 4.62
C ILE A 127 -10.89 -23.01 6.03
N ASP A 128 -10.28 -23.75 6.95
CA ASP A 128 -10.03 -23.25 8.32
C ASP A 128 -9.18 -21.98 8.30
N THR A 129 -8.20 -21.88 7.39
CA THR A 129 -7.33 -20.70 7.31
C THR A 129 -7.94 -19.55 6.47
N LEU A 130 -8.90 -19.83 5.57
CA LEU A 130 -9.78 -18.82 4.98
C LEU A 130 -10.64 -18.14 6.07
N TRP A 131 -11.20 -18.92 7.00
CA TRP A 131 -12.02 -18.38 8.10
C TRP A 131 -11.23 -17.78 9.25
N SER A 132 -10.01 -18.26 9.48
CA SER A 132 -9.09 -17.65 10.45
C SER A 132 -8.53 -16.32 9.96
N GLY A 133 -8.70 -15.99 8.67
CA GLY A 133 -8.18 -14.77 8.04
C GLY A 133 -6.65 -14.70 8.01
N ASN A 134 -5.97 -15.85 8.11
CA ASN A 134 -4.56 -15.92 8.49
C ASN A 134 -3.70 -16.59 7.40
N PHE A 135 -3.91 -16.18 6.14
CA PHE A 135 -3.12 -16.65 5.00
C PHE A 135 -2.04 -15.65 4.58
N ASN A 136 -0.89 -16.21 4.20
CA ASN A 136 0.32 -15.53 3.75
C ASN A 136 0.05 -14.38 2.78
N SER A 137 -0.03 -13.19 3.34
CA SER A 137 0.40 -12.00 2.66
C SER A 137 1.27 -11.20 3.63
N SER A 138 2.47 -10.86 3.19
CA SER A 138 3.35 -9.86 3.79
C SER A 138 2.69 -8.46 4.00
N SER A 139 1.37 -8.35 3.82
CA SER A 139 0.50 -7.19 4.00
C SER A 139 -0.17 -7.12 5.38
N ASP A 140 -0.16 -8.19 6.20
CA ASP A 140 -0.74 -8.16 7.57
C ASP A 140 -0.02 -7.21 8.53
N TYR A 141 1.15 -6.70 8.12
CA TYR A 141 1.89 -5.66 8.84
C TYR A 141 2.10 -4.41 8.01
N SER A 142 1.23 -4.14 7.04
CA SER A 142 1.14 -2.79 6.53
C SER A 142 0.74 -1.90 7.72
N PRO A 143 1.52 -0.87 8.09
CA PRO A 143 1.11 0.06 9.15
C PRO A 143 -0.21 0.77 8.79
N PHE A 144 -0.69 0.61 7.55
CA PHE A 144 -1.98 1.04 7.07
C PHE A 144 -3.14 0.05 7.31
N ASN A 145 -2.88 -1.18 7.75
CA ASN A 145 -3.88 -2.22 8.08
C ASN A 145 -4.09 -2.32 9.60
N GLY A 146 -4.93 -1.43 10.14
CA GLY A 146 -5.83 -1.75 11.26
C GLY A 146 -5.24 -1.93 12.67
N ASN A 147 -5.05 -0.81 13.38
CA ASN A 147 -5.34 -0.69 14.83
C ASN A 147 -5.28 0.77 15.33
N ASP A 148 -4.66 1.68 14.56
CA ASP A 148 -4.66 3.10 14.87
C ASP A 148 -5.93 3.81 14.35
N ARG A 149 -6.71 4.39 15.27
CA ARG A 149 -7.98 5.10 14.99
C ARG A 149 -7.86 6.18 13.90
N TYR A 150 -6.70 6.83 13.80
CA TYR A 150 -6.45 7.90 12.82
C TYR A 150 -6.36 7.37 11.37
N LEU A 151 -5.81 6.17 11.17
CA LEU A 151 -5.70 5.54 9.86
C LEU A 151 -6.98 4.85 9.42
N SER A 152 -7.73 4.28 10.36
CA SER A 152 -9.04 3.67 10.05
C SER A 152 -10.02 4.68 9.44
N GLY A 153 -10.06 5.92 9.96
CA GLY A 153 -10.85 7.00 9.37
C GLY A 153 -10.34 7.41 7.98
N ALA A 154 -9.02 7.55 7.80
CA ALA A 154 -8.45 7.92 6.50
C ALA A 154 -8.75 6.89 5.41
N SER A 155 -8.64 5.60 5.74
CA SER A 155 -8.94 4.51 4.83
C SER A 155 -10.37 4.58 4.29
N HIS A 156 -11.36 4.72 5.17
CA HIS A 156 -12.77 4.73 4.76
C HIS A 156 -13.10 5.87 3.78
N TYR A 157 -12.69 7.11 4.09
CA TYR A 157 -13.02 8.27 3.25
C TYR A 157 -12.24 8.31 1.93
N ILE A 158 -10.98 7.87 1.92
CA ILE A 158 -10.19 7.77 0.68
C ILE A 158 -10.83 6.74 -0.26
N HIS A 159 -11.16 5.54 0.22
CA HIS A 159 -11.81 4.52 -0.60
C HIS A 159 -13.20 4.93 -1.05
N SER A 160 -13.97 5.60 -0.18
CA SER A 160 -15.25 6.19 -0.54
C SER A 160 -15.13 7.25 -1.65
N GLY A 161 -14.04 8.03 -1.68
CA GLY A 161 -13.74 8.95 -2.78
C GLY A 161 -13.38 8.23 -4.08
N MET A 162 -12.54 7.20 -4.00
CA MET A 162 -12.13 6.39 -5.15
C MET A 162 -13.30 5.65 -5.78
N HIS A 163 -14.16 5.03 -4.97
CA HIS A 163 -15.33 4.28 -5.42
C HIS A 163 -16.28 5.18 -6.22
N HIS A 164 -16.53 6.40 -5.73
CA HIS A 164 -17.42 7.35 -6.40
C HIS A 164 -16.94 7.72 -7.82
N VAL A 165 -15.62 7.77 -8.07
CA VAL A 165 -15.07 8.01 -9.42
C VAL A 165 -15.26 6.80 -10.35
N ARG A 166 -15.29 5.59 -9.79
CA ARG A 166 -15.47 4.33 -10.54
C ARG A 166 -16.94 4.06 -10.87
N SER A 167 -17.86 4.38 -9.97
CA SER A 167 -19.27 4.01 -10.10
C SER A 167 -20.15 5.00 -10.87
N CYS A 168 -19.82 6.30 -10.91
CA CYS A 168 -20.80 7.35 -11.26
C CYS A 168 -20.55 8.09 -12.60
N ASP A 169 -19.94 7.48 -13.62
CA ASP A 169 -19.66 8.18 -14.89
C ASP A 169 -20.90 8.71 -15.63
N THR A 170 -22.09 8.19 -15.31
CA THR A 170 -23.32 8.44 -16.06
C THR A 170 -24.44 9.11 -15.27
N ASP A 171 -24.23 9.41 -13.98
CA ASP A 171 -25.31 9.78 -13.05
C ASP A 171 -25.29 11.24 -12.60
N ASP A 172 -24.53 12.13 -13.26
CA ASP A 172 -24.45 13.54 -12.85
C ASP A 172 -25.75 14.31 -13.13
N PRO A 173 -26.24 15.11 -12.15
CA PRO A 173 -27.38 15.98 -12.38
C PRO A 173 -27.15 16.92 -13.57
N PRO A 174 -28.16 17.12 -14.44
CA PRO A 174 -28.03 17.99 -15.59
C PRO A 174 -27.64 19.41 -15.16
N GLY A 175 -26.69 20.01 -15.87
CA GLY A 175 -26.16 21.34 -15.54
C GLY A 175 -25.06 21.36 -14.47
N LEU A 176 -24.75 20.25 -13.80
CA LEU A 176 -23.73 20.24 -12.75
C LEU A 176 -22.32 20.50 -13.30
N GLN A 177 -22.02 19.97 -14.48
CA GLN A 177 -20.73 20.16 -15.13
C GLN A 177 -20.48 21.64 -15.46
N GLU A 178 -21.46 22.31 -16.07
CA GLU A 178 -21.39 23.72 -16.44
C GLU A 178 -21.29 24.61 -15.20
N LYS A 179 -22.04 24.29 -14.14
CA LYS A 179 -21.94 24.99 -12.85
C LYS A 179 -20.54 24.85 -12.25
N THR A 180 -19.98 23.64 -12.28
CA THR A 180 -18.65 23.36 -11.74
C THR A 180 -17.58 24.08 -12.54
N GLU A 181 -17.66 24.05 -13.87
CA GLU A 181 -16.73 24.74 -14.76
C GLU A 181 -16.79 26.26 -14.58
N PHE A 182 -17.98 26.83 -14.46
CA PHE A 182 -18.16 28.25 -14.17
C PHE A 182 -17.53 28.65 -12.84
N LEU A 183 -17.83 27.91 -11.76
CA LEU A 183 -17.28 28.19 -10.43
C LEU A 183 -15.75 28.04 -10.43
N LEU A 184 -15.21 27.00 -11.05
CA LEU A 184 -13.77 26.77 -11.10
C LEU A 184 -13.06 27.86 -11.91
N LYS A 185 -13.59 28.26 -13.07
CA LYS A 185 -13.05 29.39 -13.87
C LYS A 185 -13.03 30.69 -13.09
N ASP A 186 -14.12 30.99 -12.39
CA ASP A 186 -14.24 32.17 -11.54
C ASP A 186 -13.19 32.16 -10.42
N TRP A 187 -13.01 31.02 -9.75
CA TRP A 187 -11.98 30.86 -8.72
C TRP A 187 -10.56 31.01 -9.27
N VAL A 188 -10.26 30.39 -10.41
CA VAL A 188 -8.95 30.54 -11.09
C VAL A 188 -8.67 32.00 -11.41
N ALA A 189 -9.67 32.75 -11.88
CA ALA A 189 -9.54 34.17 -12.15
C ALA A 189 -9.28 34.98 -10.86
N LEU A 190 -10.04 34.71 -9.78
CA LEU A 190 -9.85 35.34 -8.47
C LEU A 190 -8.45 35.07 -7.91
N TYR A 191 -8.01 33.81 -7.94
CA TYR A 191 -6.69 33.39 -7.49
C TYR A 191 -5.56 34.06 -8.27
N THR A 192 -5.70 34.16 -9.59
CA THR A 192 -4.70 34.81 -10.44
C THR A 192 -4.56 36.31 -10.13
N GLN A 193 -5.67 36.98 -9.83
CA GLN A 193 -5.66 38.39 -9.43
C GLN A 193 -5.07 38.61 -8.02
N GLN A 194 -5.10 37.60 -7.15
CA GLN A 194 -4.64 37.67 -5.76
C GLN A 194 -3.13 37.60 -5.56
N ASN A 195 -2.35 37.10 -6.53
CA ASN A 195 -0.89 37.03 -6.44
C ASN A 195 -0.20 38.42 -6.26
N GLN A 196 -0.98 39.50 -6.13
CA GLN A 196 -0.56 40.87 -5.89
C GLN A 196 -0.94 41.45 -4.50
N GLN A 197 -1.75 40.80 -3.63
CA GLN A 197 -2.15 41.34 -2.29
C GLN A 197 -2.81 40.31 -1.32
N SER A 198 -2.24 40.08 -0.13
CA SER A 198 -2.65 39.04 0.86
C SER A 198 -3.90 39.34 1.71
N THR A 199 -4.33 40.59 1.86
CA THR A 199 -5.49 40.96 2.73
C THR A 199 -6.86 40.77 2.08
N ARG A 200 -6.90 40.30 0.83
CA ARG A 200 -8.16 40.01 0.09
C ARG A 200 -8.60 38.55 0.18
N ASP A 201 -7.81 37.70 0.82
CA ASP A 201 -7.97 36.24 0.71
C ASP A 201 -9.21 35.69 1.39
N ALA A 202 -9.41 36.03 2.68
CA ALA A 202 -10.58 35.60 3.43
C ALA A 202 -11.91 36.16 2.88
N ARG A 203 -11.90 37.39 2.34
CA ARG A 203 -13.10 38.01 1.74
C ARG A 203 -13.49 37.33 0.42
N ASN A 204 -12.52 37.11 -0.47
CA ASN A 204 -12.76 36.44 -1.74
C ASN A 204 -13.22 34.99 -1.52
N PHE A 205 -12.59 34.28 -0.58
CA PHE A 205 -13.02 32.93 -0.20
C PHE A 205 -14.44 32.91 0.36
N GLY A 206 -14.78 33.81 1.29
CA GLY A 206 -16.14 33.91 1.84
C GLY A 206 -17.20 34.16 0.75
N ALA A 207 -16.92 35.09 -0.17
CA ALA A 207 -17.81 35.35 -1.31
C ALA A 207 -17.94 34.13 -2.24
N PHE A 208 -16.85 33.41 -2.48
CA PHE A 208 -16.86 32.21 -3.31
C PHE A 208 -17.66 31.07 -2.67
N VAL A 209 -17.52 30.84 -1.36
CA VAL A 209 -18.30 29.84 -0.62
C VAL A 209 -19.79 30.16 -0.66
N GLN A 210 -20.17 31.45 -0.53
CA GLN A 210 -21.57 31.88 -0.70
C GLN A 210 -22.08 31.58 -2.12
N LYS A 211 -21.26 31.81 -3.14
CA LYS A 211 -21.57 31.46 -4.52
C LYS A 211 -21.77 29.95 -4.68
N MET A 212 -20.87 29.11 -4.15
CA MET A 212 -21.04 27.65 -4.15
C MET A 212 -22.36 27.22 -3.48
N ASN A 213 -22.74 27.88 -2.38
CA ASN A 213 -24.02 27.63 -1.70
C ASN A 213 -25.23 28.01 -2.57
N THR A 214 -25.21 29.21 -3.18
CA THR A 214 -26.28 29.69 -4.08
C THR A 214 -26.46 28.77 -5.30
N TYR A 215 -25.36 28.26 -5.86
CA TYR A 215 -25.40 27.30 -6.97
C TYR A 215 -25.80 25.88 -6.55
N GLY A 216 -25.99 25.65 -5.24
CA GLY A 216 -26.49 24.42 -4.66
C GLY A 216 -25.44 23.32 -4.51
N ILE A 217 -24.15 23.63 -4.64
CA ILE A 217 -23.06 22.64 -4.55
C ILE A 217 -22.89 22.11 -3.12
N LEU A 218 -23.07 22.98 -2.12
CA LEU A 218 -22.84 22.64 -0.71
C LEU A 218 -24.07 22.02 -0.01
N LYS A 219 -25.07 21.57 -0.76
CA LYS A 219 -26.33 21.05 -0.19
C LYS A 219 -26.20 19.64 0.38
N THR A 220 -25.42 18.78 -0.26
CA THR A 220 -25.24 17.37 0.13
C THR A 220 -23.80 16.94 -0.05
N ASP A 221 -23.35 15.96 0.73
CA ASP A 221 -22.01 15.38 0.60
C ASP A 221 -21.77 14.76 -0.80
N ASP A 222 -22.82 14.22 -1.41
CA ASP A 222 -22.81 13.70 -2.78
C ASP A 222 -22.51 14.81 -3.82
N LEU A 223 -23.17 15.97 -3.72
CA LEU A 223 -22.92 17.10 -4.63
C LEU A 223 -21.53 17.70 -4.44
N ILE A 224 -21.02 17.73 -3.20
CA ILE A 224 -19.64 18.15 -2.90
C ILE A 224 -18.65 17.17 -3.54
N THR A 225 -18.88 15.87 -3.39
CA THR A 225 -18.05 14.81 -3.98
C THR A 225 -18.02 14.93 -5.50
N ARG A 226 -19.19 15.09 -6.15
CA ARG A 226 -19.29 15.28 -7.61
C ARG A 226 -18.62 16.56 -8.08
N PHE A 227 -18.73 17.66 -7.33
CA PHE A 227 -18.03 18.91 -7.63
C PHE A 227 -16.52 18.72 -7.67
N PHE A 228 -15.93 18.08 -6.66
CA PHE A 228 -14.48 17.83 -6.65
C PHE A 228 -14.05 16.87 -7.74
N ARG A 229 -14.86 15.85 -8.03
CA ARG A 229 -14.62 14.93 -9.15
C ARG A 229 -14.58 15.69 -10.47
N GLN A 230 -15.61 16.49 -10.76
CA GLN A 230 -15.70 17.24 -12.00
C GLN A 230 -14.62 18.33 -12.11
N ALA A 231 -14.28 19.00 -11.01
CA ALA A 231 -13.18 19.96 -10.96
C ALA A 231 -11.83 19.29 -11.26
N THR A 232 -11.62 18.07 -10.74
CA THR A 232 -10.43 17.26 -11.04
C THR A 232 -10.40 16.88 -12.52
N HIS A 233 -11.51 16.44 -13.11
CA HIS A 233 -11.59 16.16 -14.55
C HIS A 233 -11.28 17.39 -15.41
N ILE A 234 -11.84 18.55 -15.08
CA ILE A 234 -11.54 19.81 -15.81
C ILE A 234 -10.06 20.14 -15.73
N CYS A 235 -9.45 20.00 -14.54
CA CYS A 235 -8.02 20.21 -14.36
C CYS A 235 -7.17 19.22 -15.19
N THR A 236 -7.57 17.95 -15.24
CA THR A 236 -6.93 16.93 -16.09
C THR A 236 -7.09 17.26 -17.57
N ASP A 237 -8.26 17.69 -18.02
CA ASP A 237 -8.51 18.11 -19.40
C ASP A 237 -7.65 19.32 -19.79
N VAL A 238 -7.44 20.27 -18.88
CA VAL A 238 -6.51 21.38 -19.09
C VAL A 238 -5.09 20.87 -19.34
N VAL A 239 -4.61 19.87 -18.61
CA VAL A 239 -3.27 19.26 -18.82
C VAL A 239 -3.13 18.75 -20.25
N TYR A 240 -4.07 17.91 -20.68
CA TYR A 240 -4.02 17.31 -22.02
C TYR A 240 -4.20 18.36 -23.12
N ARG A 241 -5.13 19.30 -22.95
CA ARG A 241 -5.36 20.38 -23.92
C ARG A 241 -4.12 21.27 -24.09
N MET A 242 -3.46 21.63 -23.00
CA MET A 242 -2.27 22.49 -23.04
C MET A 242 -1.06 21.76 -23.66
N PHE A 243 -0.92 20.45 -23.48
CA PHE A 243 0.13 19.67 -24.14
C PHE A 243 -0.20 19.31 -25.60
N ALA A 244 -1.48 19.28 -25.97
CA ALA A 244 -1.91 19.05 -27.35
C ALA A 244 -1.77 20.31 -28.24
N GLU A 245 -1.58 21.49 -27.66
CA GLU A 245 -1.47 22.76 -28.40
C GLU A 245 -0.07 22.90 -29.05
N PRO A 246 0.07 22.72 -30.39
CA PRO A 246 1.38 22.60 -31.03
C PRO A 246 2.17 23.93 -31.07
N SER A 247 1.48 25.06 -30.99
CA SER A 247 2.07 26.41 -31.00
C SER A 247 2.59 26.87 -29.64
N LEU A 248 2.31 26.13 -28.56
CA LEU A 248 2.63 26.55 -27.21
C LEU A 248 3.90 25.84 -26.70
N PRO A 249 4.98 26.58 -26.37
CA PRO A 249 6.17 25.97 -25.77
C PRO A 249 5.84 25.22 -24.47
N ILE A 250 6.49 24.07 -24.23
CA ILE A 250 6.22 23.20 -23.07
C ILE A 250 6.23 23.95 -21.74
N ASN A 251 7.14 24.90 -21.55
CA ASN A 251 7.22 25.70 -20.33
C ASN A 251 6.00 26.63 -20.16
N GLN A 252 5.49 27.21 -21.25
CA GLN A 252 4.29 28.05 -21.21
C GLN A 252 3.04 27.20 -20.99
N ALA A 253 2.97 26.01 -21.61
CA ALA A 253 1.91 25.03 -21.34
C ALA A 253 1.88 24.65 -19.85
N LYS A 254 3.05 24.32 -19.26
CA LYS A 254 3.19 24.03 -17.83
C LYS A 254 2.73 25.20 -16.95
N ASN A 255 3.09 26.45 -17.27
CA ASN A 255 2.65 27.60 -16.50
C ASN A 255 1.11 27.74 -16.48
N LYS A 256 0.45 27.57 -17.63
CA LYS A 256 -1.02 27.57 -17.70
C LYS A 256 -1.63 26.41 -16.92
N ILE A 257 -1.04 25.21 -17.01
CA ILE A 257 -1.48 24.05 -16.22
C ILE A 257 -1.37 24.37 -14.72
N PHE A 258 -0.21 24.87 -14.28
CA PHE A 258 0.04 25.16 -12.87
C PHE A 258 -0.90 26.24 -12.34
N GLN A 259 -1.24 27.26 -13.12
CA GLN A 259 -2.23 28.27 -12.73
C GLN A 259 -3.59 27.64 -12.35
N TRP A 260 -4.06 26.67 -13.13
CA TRP A 260 -5.31 25.96 -12.85
C TRP A 260 -5.19 25.03 -11.65
N ILE A 261 -4.13 24.22 -11.60
CA ILE A 261 -3.91 23.27 -10.52
C ILE A 261 -3.70 23.97 -9.18
N ASP A 262 -2.89 25.04 -9.13
CA ASP A 262 -2.60 25.78 -7.91
C ASP A 262 -3.85 26.47 -7.37
N ALA A 263 -4.67 27.07 -8.24
CA ALA A 263 -5.94 27.65 -7.84
C ALA A 263 -6.89 26.59 -7.25
N PHE A 264 -6.97 25.41 -7.88
CA PHE A 264 -7.79 24.31 -7.39
C PHE A 264 -7.29 23.76 -6.04
N VAL A 265 -5.98 23.61 -5.90
CA VAL A 265 -5.33 23.20 -4.64
C VAL A 265 -5.62 24.21 -3.53
N HIS A 266 -5.48 25.51 -3.83
CA HIS A 266 -5.76 26.59 -2.88
C HIS A 266 -7.23 26.59 -2.43
N LEU A 267 -8.17 26.34 -3.35
CA LEU A 267 -9.58 26.17 -3.00
C LEU A 267 -9.77 25.03 -1.99
N ILE A 268 -9.18 23.86 -2.25
CA ILE A 268 -9.28 22.69 -1.37
C ILE A 268 -8.66 22.99 -0.01
N ALA A 269 -7.47 23.56 0.03
CA ALA A 269 -6.79 23.90 1.28
C ALA A 269 -7.64 24.86 2.12
N MET A 270 -8.23 25.88 1.49
CA MET A 270 -9.12 26.82 2.16
C MET A 270 -10.41 26.14 2.64
N LEU A 271 -11.02 25.25 1.86
CA LEU A 271 -12.19 24.47 2.28
C LEU A 271 -11.86 23.53 3.45
N VAL A 272 -10.69 22.89 3.46
CA VAL A 272 -10.25 22.04 4.58
C VAL A 272 -10.01 22.88 5.84
N ARG A 273 -9.33 24.03 5.73
CA ARG A 273 -9.08 24.94 6.86
C ARG A 273 -10.39 25.44 7.50
N HIS A 274 -11.39 25.75 6.68
CA HIS A 274 -12.67 26.31 7.14
C HIS A 274 -13.81 25.28 7.28
N SER A 275 -13.53 23.97 7.09
CA SER A 275 -14.55 22.92 7.21
C SER A 275 -14.97 22.67 8.65
N GLY A 276 -16.28 22.59 8.89
CA GLY A 276 -16.89 22.32 10.20
C GLY A 276 -16.76 23.47 11.21
N GLU A 277 -17.30 23.24 12.41
CA GLU A 277 -17.25 24.21 13.51
C GLU A 277 -15.84 24.34 14.11
N ALA A 278 -15.57 25.51 14.68
CA ALA A 278 -14.32 25.77 15.39
C ALA A 278 -14.18 24.81 16.58
N GLY A 279 -13.32 23.80 16.43
CA GLY A 279 -13.08 22.78 17.47
C GLY A 279 -13.38 21.33 17.04
N ASN A 280 -14.00 21.08 15.88
CA ASN A 280 -14.17 19.72 15.36
C ASN A 280 -13.13 19.41 14.26
N PRO A 281 -12.00 18.77 14.58
CA PRO A 281 -10.97 18.45 13.58
C PRO A 281 -11.38 17.34 12.61
N THR A 282 -12.39 16.54 12.96
CA THR A 282 -12.77 15.33 12.23
C THR A 282 -13.29 15.65 10.84
N THR A 283 -14.15 16.67 10.71
CA THR A 283 -14.73 17.08 9.43
C THR A 283 -13.67 17.58 8.43
N LYS A 284 -12.62 18.24 8.93
CA LYS A 284 -11.49 18.72 8.12
C LYS A 284 -10.73 17.55 7.51
N ILE A 285 -10.40 16.56 8.35
CA ILE A 285 -9.67 15.36 7.92
C ILE A 285 -10.52 14.48 7.00
N ASN A 286 -11.81 14.30 7.28
CA ASN A 286 -12.71 13.55 6.42
C ASN A 286 -12.82 14.16 5.02
N LEU A 287 -12.96 15.50 4.95
CA LEU A 287 -12.98 16.22 3.68
C LEU A 287 -11.65 16.05 2.92
N LEU A 288 -10.51 16.21 3.59
CA LEU A 288 -9.20 15.99 2.98
C LEU A 288 -9.09 14.57 2.40
N ASN A 289 -9.42 13.55 3.19
CA ASN A 289 -9.36 12.15 2.79
C ASN A 289 -10.28 11.86 1.59
N LYS A 290 -11.50 12.41 1.60
CA LYS A 290 -12.45 12.27 0.50
C LYS A 290 -11.90 12.88 -0.79
N VAL A 291 -11.33 14.09 -0.73
CA VAL A 291 -10.72 14.77 -1.89
C VAL A 291 -9.49 14.00 -2.40
N LEU A 292 -8.60 13.54 -1.51
CA LEU A 292 -7.46 12.69 -1.89
C LEU A 292 -7.92 11.42 -2.62
N GLY A 293 -8.97 10.77 -2.11
CA GLY A 293 -9.60 9.61 -2.74
C GLY A 293 -10.17 9.88 -4.13
N ILE A 294 -10.85 11.02 -4.31
CA ILE A 294 -11.39 11.44 -5.62
C ILE A 294 -10.25 11.65 -6.63
N VAL A 295 -9.20 12.38 -6.25
CA VAL A 295 -8.07 12.64 -7.16
C VAL A 295 -7.29 11.37 -7.46
N LEU A 296 -7.07 10.51 -6.45
CA LEU A 296 -6.46 9.21 -6.63
C LEU A 296 -7.26 8.30 -7.57
N GLY A 297 -8.58 8.21 -7.37
CA GLY A 297 -9.48 7.44 -8.23
C GLY A 297 -9.45 7.96 -9.67
N THR A 298 -9.44 9.28 -9.84
CA THR A 298 -9.36 9.92 -11.17
C THR A 298 -8.03 9.64 -11.84
N LEU A 299 -6.93 9.67 -11.09
CA LEU A 299 -5.59 9.38 -11.60
C LEU A 299 -5.48 7.93 -12.08
N ILE A 300 -5.88 6.97 -11.25
CA ILE A 300 -5.79 5.53 -11.59
C ILE A 300 -6.60 5.27 -12.87
N LYS A 301 -7.81 5.83 -12.93
CA LYS A 301 -8.67 5.69 -14.10
C LYS A 301 -8.08 6.35 -15.35
N ASP A 302 -7.53 7.56 -15.24
CA ASP A 302 -6.86 8.23 -16.37
C ASP A 302 -5.62 7.43 -16.84
N HIS A 303 -4.84 6.90 -15.91
CA HIS A 303 -3.70 6.03 -16.21
C HIS A 303 -4.13 4.76 -16.97
N GLU A 304 -5.18 4.09 -16.52
CA GLU A 304 -5.74 2.90 -17.18
C GLU A 304 -6.31 3.21 -18.57
N MET A 305 -7.03 4.33 -18.71
CA MET A 305 -7.66 4.72 -19.98
C MET A 305 -6.65 5.22 -21.02
N ARG A 306 -5.66 6.01 -20.60
CA ARG A 306 -4.68 6.64 -21.51
C ARG A 306 -3.46 5.78 -21.77
N GLY A 307 -3.13 4.85 -20.87
CA GLY A 307 -1.96 3.99 -20.98
C GLY A 307 -0.68 4.81 -21.21
N VAL A 308 -0.05 4.61 -22.38
CA VAL A 308 1.20 5.29 -22.76
C VAL A 308 1.07 6.81 -22.93
N SER A 309 -0.14 7.32 -23.15
CA SER A 309 -0.40 8.76 -23.31
C SER A 309 -0.65 9.48 -21.99
N PHE A 310 -0.65 8.77 -20.86
CA PHE A 310 -0.89 9.34 -19.54
C PHE A 310 0.07 10.49 -19.18
N GLN A 311 -0.45 11.55 -18.58
CA GLN A 311 0.31 12.73 -18.18
C GLN A 311 0.31 12.95 -16.66
N GLN A 312 1.45 12.66 -16.02
CA GLN A 312 1.64 12.81 -14.57
C GLN A 312 1.65 14.26 -14.05
N VAL A 313 1.87 15.26 -14.91
CA VAL A 313 2.24 16.64 -14.51
C VAL A 313 1.18 17.31 -13.63
N GLY A 314 -0.10 17.17 -13.98
CA GLY A 314 -1.20 17.76 -13.22
C GLY A 314 -1.34 17.14 -11.83
N TYR A 315 -1.37 15.81 -11.78
CA TYR A 315 -1.50 15.06 -10.53
C TYR A 315 -0.29 15.25 -9.59
N HIS A 316 0.93 15.28 -10.15
CA HIS A 316 2.14 15.56 -9.39
C HIS A 316 2.06 16.94 -8.74
N ARG A 317 1.71 17.98 -9.52
CA ARG A 317 1.56 19.35 -9.03
C ARG A 317 0.49 19.42 -7.95
N PHE A 318 -0.65 18.74 -8.15
CA PHE A 318 -1.74 18.70 -7.19
C PHE A 318 -1.29 18.17 -5.83
N PHE A 319 -0.74 16.96 -5.77
CA PHE A 319 -0.34 16.34 -4.50
C PHE A 319 0.77 17.13 -3.80
N MET A 320 1.76 17.60 -4.57
CA MET A 320 2.87 18.38 -4.02
C MET A 320 2.38 19.69 -3.41
N MET A 321 1.59 20.47 -4.15
CA MET A 321 1.15 21.78 -3.70
C MET A 321 0.14 21.68 -2.57
N LEU A 322 -0.79 20.71 -2.61
CA LEU A 322 -1.75 20.53 -1.54
C LEU A 322 -1.06 20.15 -0.23
N PHE A 323 -0.08 19.24 -0.28
CA PHE A 323 0.70 18.89 0.90
C PHE A 323 1.45 20.11 1.44
N MET A 324 2.13 20.86 0.58
CA MET A 324 2.86 22.07 0.96
C MET A 324 1.97 23.13 1.61
N GLU A 325 0.78 23.34 1.07
CA GLU A 325 -0.17 24.33 1.57
C GLU A 325 -0.80 23.91 2.91
N LEU A 326 -1.04 22.62 3.12
CA LEU A 326 -1.49 22.10 4.42
C LEU A 326 -0.36 22.06 5.46
N CYS A 327 0.89 22.10 5.02
CA CYS A 327 2.07 22.17 5.88
C CYS A 327 2.53 23.60 6.21
N THR A 328 1.82 24.65 5.79
CA THR A 328 2.12 26.02 6.22
C THR A 328 1.86 26.20 7.71
N ALA A 329 2.61 27.09 8.38
CA ALA A 329 2.45 27.34 9.80
C ALA A 329 1.04 27.87 10.12
N ASP A 330 0.22 27.01 10.74
CA ASP A 330 -1.14 27.28 11.20
C ASP A 330 -1.37 26.45 12.46
N VAL A 331 -1.77 27.09 13.56
CA VAL A 331 -1.93 26.45 14.87
C VAL A 331 -2.95 25.31 14.83
N ILE A 332 -4.03 25.47 14.04
CA ILE A 332 -5.09 24.47 13.89
C ILE A 332 -4.53 23.27 13.12
N LEU A 333 -3.86 23.51 11.99
CA LEU A 333 -3.33 22.42 11.16
C LEU A 333 -2.15 21.69 11.81
N GLU A 334 -1.34 22.37 12.62
CA GLU A 334 -0.22 21.73 13.32
C GLU A 334 -0.71 20.62 14.27
N SER A 335 -1.86 20.83 14.93
CA SER A 335 -2.51 19.79 15.76
C SER A 335 -2.99 18.58 14.96
N LEU A 336 -3.19 18.74 13.65
CA LEU A 336 -3.67 17.72 12.72
C LEU A 336 -2.58 17.15 11.81
N MET A 337 -1.34 17.61 11.96
CA MET A 337 -0.24 17.29 11.06
C MET A 337 -0.02 15.78 10.94
N HIS A 338 -0.11 15.05 12.05
CA HIS A 338 0.02 13.59 12.01
C HIS A 338 -1.07 12.95 11.12
N SER A 339 -2.33 13.32 11.28
CA SER A 339 -3.43 12.81 10.45
C SER A 339 -3.27 13.18 8.98
N ILE A 340 -2.82 14.42 8.70
CA ILE A 340 -2.57 14.91 7.33
C ILE A 340 -1.45 14.09 6.68
N VAL A 341 -0.28 13.98 7.33
CA VAL A 341 0.86 13.22 6.80
C VAL A 341 0.50 11.75 6.60
N SER A 342 -0.23 11.14 7.53
CA SER A 342 -0.70 9.77 7.41
C SER A 342 -1.66 9.57 6.24
N ALA A 343 -2.56 10.53 5.99
CA ALA A 343 -3.47 10.50 4.84
C ALA A 343 -2.72 10.55 3.50
N PHE A 344 -1.71 11.43 3.38
CA PHE A 344 -0.86 11.50 2.19
C PHE A 344 0.00 10.24 2.03
N ALA A 345 0.61 9.74 3.11
CA ALA A 345 1.38 8.50 3.08
C ALA A 345 0.51 7.32 2.63
N TYR A 346 -0.73 7.22 3.12
CA TYR A 346 -1.65 6.18 2.69
C TYR A 346 -2.07 6.33 1.22
N THR A 347 -2.34 7.57 0.78
CA THR A 347 -2.63 7.88 -0.62
C THR A 347 -1.47 7.47 -1.53
N TYR A 348 -0.22 7.74 -1.13
CA TYR A 348 0.97 7.32 -1.88
C TYR A 348 1.16 5.80 -1.87
N HIS A 349 0.84 5.12 -0.79
CA HIS A 349 0.85 3.66 -0.72
C HIS A 349 -0.15 3.04 -1.71
N LEU A 350 -1.39 3.55 -1.76
CA LEU A 350 -2.40 3.12 -2.73
C LEU A 350 -2.00 3.46 -4.18
N LEU A 351 -1.25 4.54 -4.37
CA LEU A 351 -0.70 4.99 -5.65
C LEU A 351 0.69 4.40 -5.94
N ASN A 352 1.09 3.30 -5.30
CA ASN A 352 2.44 2.78 -5.49
C ASN A 352 2.76 2.48 -6.97
N PRO A 353 4.04 2.48 -7.36
CA PRO A 353 4.44 2.29 -8.76
C PRO A 353 3.96 0.98 -9.41
N SER A 354 3.61 -0.05 -8.64
CA SER A 354 3.05 -1.30 -9.20
C SER A 354 1.59 -1.13 -9.64
N VAL A 355 0.86 -0.18 -9.03
CA VAL A 355 -0.52 0.20 -9.38
C VAL A 355 -0.52 1.16 -10.57
N ALA A 356 0.26 2.24 -10.50
CA ALA A 356 0.35 3.24 -11.56
C ALA A 356 1.80 3.43 -12.07
N PRO A 357 2.34 2.50 -12.89
CA PRO A 357 3.72 2.57 -13.40
C PRO A 357 4.05 3.87 -14.15
N GLY A 358 3.06 4.46 -14.83
CA GLY A 358 3.21 5.72 -15.57
C GLY A 358 3.40 6.94 -14.66
N PHE A 359 3.18 6.80 -13.36
CA PHE A 359 3.36 7.85 -12.35
C PHE A 359 4.63 7.64 -11.49
N CYS A 360 5.45 6.61 -11.75
CA CYS A 360 6.54 6.20 -10.85
C CYS A 360 7.60 7.29 -10.59
N PHE A 361 7.91 8.15 -11.57
CA PHE A 361 8.87 9.25 -11.40
C PHE A 361 8.31 10.34 -10.48
N ALA A 362 7.08 10.79 -10.77
CA ALA A 362 6.39 11.76 -9.93
C ALA A 362 6.16 11.22 -8.51
N TRP A 363 5.83 9.94 -8.39
CA TRP A 363 5.67 9.26 -7.10
C TRP A 363 6.96 9.30 -6.28
N LEU A 364 8.12 9.01 -6.91
CA LEU A 364 9.41 9.09 -6.23
C LEU A 364 9.74 10.53 -5.81
N GLU A 365 9.44 11.53 -6.64
CA GLU A 365 9.59 12.95 -6.27
C GLU A 365 8.72 13.34 -5.07
N LEU A 366 7.48 12.84 -4.97
CA LEU A 366 6.58 13.12 -3.85
C LEU A 366 7.10 12.52 -2.53
N ILE A 367 7.45 11.24 -2.52
CA ILE A 367 7.90 10.58 -1.29
C ILE A 367 9.29 11.04 -0.85
N SER A 368 10.12 11.54 -1.78
CA SER A 368 11.46 12.05 -1.47
C SER A 368 11.53 13.56 -1.25
N HIS A 369 10.39 14.25 -1.31
CA HIS A 369 10.35 15.69 -1.14
C HIS A 369 10.81 16.08 0.28
N ARG A 370 11.72 17.05 0.38
CA ARG A 370 12.35 17.46 1.66
C ARG A 370 11.36 17.79 2.77
N VAL A 371 10.21 18.41 2.42
CA VAL A 371 9.19 18.76 3.42
C VAL A 371 8.43 17.52 3.86
N PHE A 372 8.13 16.59 2.94
CA PHE A 372 7.48 15.34 3.29
C PHE A 372 8.38 14.50 4.22
N LEU A 373 9.67 14.36 3.88
CA LEU A 373 10.66 13.70 4.74
C LEU A 373 10.76 14.34 6.13
N GLY A 374 10.87 15.68 6.18
CA GLY A 374 10.92 16.40 7.46
C GLY A 374 9.66 16.19 8.31
N ARG A 375 8.47 16.26 7.71
CA ARG A 375 7.20 16.04 8.42
C ARG A 375 7.08 14.59 8.91
N ILE A 376 7.37 13.59 8.07
CA ILE A 376 7.12 12.17 8.39
C ILE A 376 8.19 11.54 9.27
N LEU A 377 9.48 11.87 9.09
CA LEU A 377 10.58 11.23 9.83
C LEU A 377 11.00 11.97 11.10
N VAL A 378 10.76 13.29 11.18
CA VAL A 378 11.25 14.12 12.29
C VAL A 378 10.14 14.58 13.21
N GLN A 379 9.07 15.14 12.64
CA GLN A 379 8.12 15.92 13.44
C GLN A 379 6.97 15.11 14.05
N ILE A 380 6.69 13.92 13.52
CA ILE A 380 5.72 13.02 14.16
C ILE A 380 6.35 12.45 15.44
N PRO A 381 5.80 12.74 16.63
CA PRO A 381 6.40 12.34 17.90
C PRO A 381 6.41 10.83 18.06
N GLY A 382 7.41 10.32 18.78
CA GLY A 382 7.57 8.89 19.04
C GLY A 382 7.84 8.06 17.78
N GLN A 383 8.38 8.68 16.72
CA GLN A 383 8.74 8.01 15.47
C GLN A 383 7.56 7.27 14.79
N LYS A 384 6.31 7.66 15.07
CA LYS A 384 5.11 7.01 14.51
C LYS A 384 4.99 7.14 12.99
N GLY A 385 5.71 8.09 12.38
CA GLY A 385 5.78 8.22 10.93
C GLY A 385 6.78 7.26 10.26
N TRP A 386 7.72 6.68 11.02
CA TRP A 386 8.73 5.77 10.46
C TRP A 386 8.13 4.51 9.82
N PRO A 387 7.17 3.80 10.45
CA PRO A 387 6.55 2.64 9.80
C PRO A 387 5.89 3.03 8.48
N LEU A 388 5.17 4.15 8.44
CA LEU A 388 4.48 4.64 7.24
C LEU A 388 5.47 4.89 6.11
N TYR A 389 6.60 5.55 6.39
CA TYR A 389 7.63 5.81 5.39
C TYR A 389 8.38 4.55 4.97
N ALA A 390 8.64 3.61 5.91
CA ALA A 390 9.23 2.32 5.60
C ALA A 390 8.36 1.51 4.64
N GLN A 391 7.04 1.56 4.79
CA GLN A 391 6.12 0.92 3.84
C GLN A 391 6.24 1.51 2.44
N LEU A 392 6.32 2.84 2.30
CA LEU A 392 6.52 3.48 0.99
C LEU A 392 7.85 3.04 0.35
N LEU A 393 8.95 2.99 1.11
CA LEU A 393 10.22 2.47 0.58
C LEU A 393 10.12 0.98 0.19
N GLN A 394 9.39 0.17 0.96
CA GLN A 394 9.13 -1.21 0.57
C GLN A 394 8.35 -1.31 -0.74
N ASP A 395 7.34 -0.46 -0.95
CA ASP A 395 6.59 -0.43 -2.21
C ASP A 395 7.51 -0.11 -3.41
N LEU A 396 8.42 0.85 -3.23
CA LEU A 396 9.44 1.19 -4.22
C LEU A 396 10.39 0.03 -4.51
N PHE A 397 10.91 -0.63 -3.46
CA PHE A 397 11.84 -1.74 -3.62
C PHE A 397 11.15 -2.96 -4.24
N LYS A 398 9.90 -3.27 -3.86
CA LYS A 398 9.09 -4.33 -4.46
C LYS A 398 8.88 -4.08 -5.95
N TYR A 399 8.57 -2.83 -6.33
CA TYR A 399 8.42 -2.46 -7.74
C TYR A 399 9.74 -2.59 -8.52
N LEU A 400 10.86 -2.15 -7.95
CA LEU A 400 12.17 -2.22 -8.60
C LEU A 400 12.75 -3.64 -8.68
N ALA A 401 12.48 -4.50 -7.70
CA ALA A 401 13.06 -5.82 -7.56
C ALA A 401 13.06 -6.67 -8.84
N PRO A 402 11.94 -6.85 -9.58
CA PRO A 402 11.93 -7.67 -10.80
C PRO A 402 12.84 -7.09 -11.90
N PHE A 403 12.94 -5.76 -12.02
CA PHE A 403 13.81 -5.13 -13.00
C PHE A 403 15.29 -5.27 -12.60
N LEU A 404 15.59 -5.08 -11.32
CA LEU A 404 16.96 -5.09 -10.80
C LEU A 404 17.58 -6.49 -10.69
N ARG A 405 16.77 -7.56 -10.71
CA ARG A 405 17.28 -8.94 -10.82
C ARG A 405 17.93 -9.20 -12.18
N ASN A 406 17.53 -8.46 -13.22
CA ASN A 406 18.13 -8.56 -14.54
C ASN A 406 19.42 -7.73 -14.60
N THR A 407 20.43 -8.24 -15.31
CA THR A 407 21.70 -7.53 -15.51
C THR A 407 21.58 -6.36 -16.47
N GLU A 408 20.60 -6.39 -17.38
CA GLU A 408 20.33 -5.32 -18.34
C GLU A 408 19.15 -4.46 -17.90
N LEU A 409 19.41 -3.17 -17.68
CA LEU A 409 18.40 -2.19 -17.28
C LEU A 409 18.11 -1.22 -18.42
N GLY A 410 16.83 -1.06 -18.78
CA GLY A 410 16.40 0.01 -19.67
C GLY A 410 16.71 1.40 -19.10
N LYS A 411 16.95 2.39 -19.99
CA LYS A 411 17.27 3.77 -19.58
C LYS A 411 16.30 4.37 -18.53
N PRO A 412 14.97 4.19 -18.62
CA PRO A 412 14.05 4.69 -17.60
C PRO A 412 14.28 4.07 -16.21
N VAL A 413 14.55 2.75 -16.17
CA VAL A 413 14.83 2.04 -14.90
C VAL A 413 16.15 2.50 -14.31
N GLN A 414 17.18 2.74 -15.14
CA GLN A 414 18.45 3.31 -14.66
C GLN A 414 18.28 4.68 -14.02
N LEU A 415 17.43 5.54 -14.61
CA LEU A 415 17.11 6.85 -14.06
C LEU A 415 16.39 6.73 -12.71
N LEU A 416 15.39 5.84 -12.65
CA LEU A 416 14.65 5.59 -11.41
C LEU A 416 15.57 5.03 -10.31
N TYR A 417 16.44 4.07 -10.64
CA TYR A 417 17.45 3.51 -9.75
C TYR A 417 18.41 4.58 -9.21
N LYS A 418 18.92 5.48 -10.07
CA LYS A 418 19.74 6.63 -9.62
C LYS A 418 18.97 7.55 -8.68
N GLY A 419 17.68 7.77 -8.93
CA GLY A 419 16.79 8.49 -8.02
C GLY A 419 16.71 7.79 -6.66
N THR A 420 16.44 6.48 -6.65
CA THR A 420 16.38 5.67 -5.42
C THR A 420 17.68 5.71 -4.63
N LEU A 421 18.84 5.63 -5.29
CA LEU A 421 20.14 5.77 -4.63
C LEU A 421 20.31 7.14 -3.96
N ARG A 422 19.87 8.23 -4.61
CA ARG A 422 19.92 9.57 -4.01
C ARG A 422 19.04 9.67 -2.77
N VAL A 423 17.84 9.10 -2.81
CA VAL A 423 16.96 9.04 -1.63
C VAL A 423 17.62 8.25 -0.51
N LEU A 424 18.16 7.07 -0.79
CA LEU A 424 18.86 6.25 0.19
C LEU A 424 20.08 6.95 0.80
N LEU A 425 20.84 7.71 0.01
CA LEU A 425 21.98 8.49 0.50
C LEU A 425 21.55 9.64 1.41
N VAL A 426 20.47 10.34 1.08
CA VAL A 426 19.87 11.35 1.98
C VAL A 426 19.43 10.71 3.29
N LEU A 427 18.76 9.55 3.23
CA LEU A 427 18.33 8.82 4.42
C LEU A 427 19.51 8.34 5.26
N LEU A 428 20.58 7.85 4.64
CA LEU A 428 21.80 7.43 5.36
C LEU A 428 22.46 8.61 6.08
N HIS A 429 22.52 9.78 5.45
CA HIS A 429 23.15 10.96 6.03
C HIS A 429 22.30 11.59 7.14
N ASP A 430 21.00 11.83 6.89
CA ASP A 430 20.15 12.61 7.78
C ASP A 430 19.41 11.75 8.82
N PHE A 431 19.10 10.49 8.48
CA PHE A 431 18.26 9.58 9.26
C PHE A 431 18.84 8.14 9.34
N PRO A 432 20.12 7.94 9.71
CA PRO A 432 20.74 6.62 9.73
C PRO A 432 20.04 5.65 10.69
N GLU A 433 19.50 6.13 11.82
CA GLU A 433 18.77 5.28 12.76
C GLU A 433 17.51 4.66 12.14
N PHE A 434 16.84 5.37 11.22
CA PHE A 434 15.69 4.85 10.49
C PHE A 434 16.10 3.70 9.57
N LEU A 435 17.18 3.86 8.79
CA LEU A 435 17.68 2.77 7.95
C LEU A 435 18.16 1.58 8.80
N CYS A 436 18.78 1.85 9.95
CA CYS A 436 19.23 0.83 10.90
C CYS A 436 18.04 0.03 11.45
N ASP A 437 16.96 0.67 11.89
CA ASP A 437 15.82 -0.02 12.50
C ASP A 437 15.03 -0.90 11.50
N TYR A 438 14.97 -0.49 10.22
CA TYR A 438 14.22 -1.15 9.15
C TYR A 438 15.09 -1.97 8.17
N HIS A 439 16.39 -2.11 8.46
CA HIS A 439 17.36 -2.74 7.54
C HIS A 439 16.93 -4.13 7.07
N PHE A 440 16.33 -4.93 7.97
CA PHE A 440 15.95 -6.31 7.68
C PHE A 440 14.88 -6.36 6.59
N GLY A 441 13.75 -5.66 6.77
CA GLY A 441 12.67 -5.62 5.80
C GLY A 441 13.09 -5.06 4.44
N PHE A 442 13.97 -4.04 4.43
CA PHE A 442 14.51 -3.52 3.17
C PHE A 442 15.41 -4.53 2.47
N CYS A 443 16.33 -5.17 3.19
CA CYS A 443 17.22 -6.19 2.62
C CYS A 443 16.47 -7.45 2.16
N ASP A 444 15.33 -7.76 2.77
CA ASP A 444 14.47 -8.88 2.37
C ASP A 444 13.81 -8.64 1.00
N THR A 445 13.53 -7.36 0.70
CA THR A 445 12.90 -6.95 -0.56
C THR A 445 13.92 -6.69 -1.67
N ILE A 446 15.07 -6.10 -1.35
CA ILE A 446 16.09 -5.70 -2.34
C ILE A 446 16.83 -6.94 -2.85
N PRO A 447 16.90 -7.16 -4.18
CA PRO A 447 17.62 -8.30 -4.74
C PRO A 447 19.09 -8.39 -4.29
N PRO A 448 19.64 -9.61 -4.05
CA PRO A 448 21.00 -9.78 -3.55
C PRO A 448 22.10 -9.18 -4.44
N ASN A 449 21.88 -9.10 -5.75
CA ASN A 449 22.80 -8.52 -6.72
C ASN A 449 22.85 -6.98 -6.66
N CYS A 450 21.91 -6.32 -5.97
CA CYS A 450 21.90 -4.87 -5.75
C CYS A 450 22.86 -4.44 -4.62
N VAL A 451 24.14 -4.80 -4.75
CA VAL A 451 25.16 -4.65 -3.70
C VAL A 451 25.22 -3.21 -3.17
N GLN A 452 25.23 -2.20 -4.06
CA GLN A 452 25.31 -0.80 -3.64
C GLN A 452 24.13 -0.37 -2.77
N MET A 453 22.89 -0.71 -3.15
CA MET A 453 21.70 -0.35 -2.36
C MET A 453 21.73 -1.00 -0.99
N ARG A 454 22.06 -2.30 -0.93
CA ARG A 454 22.17 -3.03 0.33
C ARG A 454 23.27 -2.47 1.21
N ASN A 455 24.42 -2.12 0.64
CA ASN A 455 25.52 -1.52 1.39
C ASN A 455 25.13 -0.17 1.98
N ILE A 456 24.39 0.69 1.27
CA ILE A 456 23.92 1.97 1.84
C ILE A 456 23.08 1.73 3.09
N ILE A 457 22.15 0.77 3.04
CA ILE A 457 21.28 0.44 4.19
C ILE A 457 22.08 -0.19 5.33
N LEU A 458 22.93 -1.18 5.02
CA LEU A 458 23.72 -1.92 6.02
C LEU A 458 24.92 -1.13 6.57
N SER A 459 25.27 0.00 5.97
CA SER A 459 26.26 0.94 6.52
C SER A 459 25.63 1.95 7.48
N ALA A 460 24.31 1.93 7.67
CA ALA A 460 23.66 2.80 8.63
C ALA A 460 23.88 2.30 10.06
N PHE A 461 24.30 3.20 10.94
CA PHE A 461 24.49 2.92 12.38
C PHE A 461 24.08 4.16 13.20
N PRO A 462 23.73 4.00 14.48
CA PRO A 462 23.32 5.13 15.34
C PRO A 462 24.38 6.23 15.42
N ARG A 463 23.98 7.51 15.29
CA ARG A 463 24.93 8.64 15.24
C ARG A 463 25.83 8.80 16.46
N ASN A 464 25.38 8.31 17.61
CA ASN A 464 26.14 8.35 18.87
C ASN A 464 27.15 7.19 18.99
N MET A 465 27.10 6.20 18.10
CA MET A 465 28.06 5.10 18.08
C MET A 465 29.35 5.52 17.38
N ARG A 466 30.50 5.15 17.96
CA ARG A 466 31.82 5.36 17.36
C ARG A 466 32.37 4.02 16.91
N LEU A 467 32.45 3.82 15.59
CA LEU A 467 33.03 2.61 15.03
C LEU A 467 34.57 2.70 15.11
N PRO A 468 35.27 1.67 15.63
CA PRO A 468 36.71 1.60 15.53
C PRO A 468 37.13 1.42 14.07
N ASP A 469 38.31 1.93 13.69
CA ASP A 469 38.87 1.68 12.36
C ASP A 469 39.15 0.18 12.20
N PRO A 470 38.52 -0.51 11.20
CA PRO A 470 38.74 -1.93 10.95
C PRO A 470 40.20 -2.29 10.64
N PHE A 471 41.01 -1.33 10.21
CA PHE A 471 42.43 -1.52 9.90
C PHE A 471 43.35 -1.27 11.11
N THR A 472 42.80 -0.99 12.29
CA THR A 472 43.58 -0.84 13.53
C THR A 472 44.29 -2.16 13.86
N PRO A 473 45.63 -2.19 13.94
CA PRO A 473 46.35 -3.40 14.29
C PRO A 473 45.95 -3.93 15.67
N ASN A 474 45.73 -5.24 15.78
CA ASN A 474 45.33 -5.93 17.00
C ASN A 474 43.98 -5.44 17.60
N LEU A 475 43.05 -4.97 16.77
CA LEU A 475 41.69 -4.64 17.22
C LEU A 475 41.00 -5.87 17.85
N LYS A 476 40.67 -5.76 19.14
CA LYS A 476 39.95 -6.79 19.88
C LYS A 476 38.45 -6.52 19.84
N VAL A 477 37.76 -7.10 18.85
CA VAL A 477 36.33 -6.91 18.61
C VAL A 477 35.47 -7.38 19.79
N ASP A 478 35.92 -8.42 20.48
CA ASP A 478 35.31 -9.00 21.68
C ASP A 478 35.33 -8.05 22.90
N MET A 479 36.23 -7.07 22.91
CA MET A 479 36.37 -6.09 24.00
C MET A 479 35.54 -4.82 23.77
N LEU A 480 34.83 -4.72 22.63
CA LEU A 480 33.97 -3.59 22.35
C LEU A 480 32.73 -3.66 23.25
N SER A 481 32.44 -2.59 24.00
CA SER A 481 31.29 -2.51 24.90
C SER A 481 29.96 -2.80 24.17
N ASP A 482 29.86 -2.37 22.92
CA ASP A 482 28.65 -2.48 22.12
C ASP A 482 28.44 -3.89 21.55
N SER A 483 29.45 -4.77 21.56
CA SER A 483 29.36 -6.14 21.05
C SER A 483 28.36 -7.01 21.83
N SER A 484 28.07 -6.61 23.07
CA SER A 484 27.09 -7.28 23.94
C SER A 484 25.65 -6.77 23.74
N ASN A 485 25.45 -5.65 23.04
CA ASN A 485 24.14 -5.07 22.80
C ASN A 485 23.51 -5.64 21.53
N ALA A 486 22.30 -6.19 21.65
CA ALA A 486 21.59 -6.68 20.48
C ALA A 486 21.05 -5.49 19.66
N PRO A 487 21.20 -5.50 18.32
CA PRO A 487 20.62 -4.47 17.48
C PRO A 487 19.09 -4.56 17.51
N LYS A 488 18.43 -3.41 17.38
CA LYS A 488 16.98 -3.33 17.25
C LYS A 488 16.57 -3.80 15.85
N VAL A 489 15.61 -4.73 15.78
CA VAL A 489 15.03 -5.22 14.52
C VAL A 489 13.52 -5.02 14.59
N LEU A 490 12.99 -4.03 13.86
CA LEU A 490 11.55 -3.72 13.89
C LEU A 490 10.71 -4.61 12.97
N SER A 491 11.33 -5.28 12.00
CA SER A 491 10.62 -6.22 11.13
C SER A 491 10.33 -7.52 11.87
N SER A 492 9.06 -7.95 11.92
CA SER A 492 8.64 -9.22 12.53
C SER A 492 9.01 -10.42 11.66
N TYR A 493 10.31 -10.66 11.47
CA TYR A 493 10.83 -11.74 10.62
C TYR A 493 10.37 -13.13 11.07
N ILE A 494 10.00 -13.29 12.35
CA ILE A 494 9.44 -14.53 12.89
C ILE A 494 8.18 -14.95 12.13
N MET A 495 7.38 -14.00 11.65
CA MET A 495 6.14 -14.30 10.93
C MET A 495 6.40 -14.87 9.53
N ASN A 496 7.59 -14.64 8.97
CA ASN A 496 8.02 -15.26 7.70
C ASN A 496 8.44 -16.73 7.89
N ILE A 497 8.53 -17.23 9.13
CA ILE A 497 8.80 -18.64 9.43
C ILE A 497 7.48 -19.41 9.34
N GLN A 498 7.04 -19.60 8.10
CA GLN A 498 5.85 -20.38 7.76
C GLN A 498 6.26 -21.67 7.03
N PRO A 499 5.46 -22.73 7.13
CA PRO A 499 4.22 -22.83 7.92
C PRO A 499 4.46 -22.97 9.45
N ALA A 500 3.42 -22.77 10.27
CA ALA A 500 3.55 -22.76 11.74
C ALA A 500 4.06 -24.08 12.35
N ASN A 501 3.77 -25.22 11.71
CA ASN A 501 4.36 -26.52 12.07
C ASN A 501 5.89 -26.51 11.85
N PHE A 502 6.38 -25.97 10.73
CA PHE A 502 7.82 -25.84 10.50
C PHE A 502 8.51 -25.03 11.60
N LYS A 503 7.88 -23.95 12.08
CA LYS A 503 8.39 -23.20 13.24
C LYS A 503 8.46 -24.07 14.51
N LYS A 504 7.42 -24.86 14.80
CA LYS A 504 7.39 -25.77 15.96
C LYS A 504 8.49 -26.84 15.87
N ASP A 505 8.69 -27.39 14.68
CA ASP A 505 9.72 -28.40 14.42
C ASP A 505 11.12 -27.80 14.57
N LEU A 506 11.33 -26.59 14.05
CA LEU A 506 12.55 -25.80 14.24
C LEU A 506 12.83 -25.55 15.73
N ASP A 507 11.83 -25.08 16.49
CA ASP A 507 11.98 -24.84 17.93
C ASP A 507 12.27 -26.13 18.70
N SER A 508 11.67 -27.25 18.31
CA SER A 508 11.90 -28.57 18.91
C SER A 508 13.32 -29.05 18.61
N TYR A 509 13.78 -28.90 17.37
CA TYR A 509 15.13 -29.25 16.96
C TYR A 509 16.19 -28.39 17.66
N LEU A 510 15.97 -27.08 17.78
CA LEU A 510 16.90 -26.18 18.49
C LEU A 510 17.06 -26.55 19.98
N LYS A 511 16.01 -27.10 20.61
CA LYS A 511 16.03 -27.55 22.01
C LYS A 511 16.62 -28.95 22.19
N ALA A 512 16.17 -29.92 21.39
CA ALA A 512 16.47 -31.33 21.58
C ALA A 512 17.64 -31.84 20.72
N ARG A 513 18.07 -31.07 19.70
CA ARG A 513 18.98 -31.52 18.63
C ARG A 513 18.53 -32.83 17.96
N ALA A 514 17.22 -33.06 17.92
CA ALA A 514 16.59 -34.24 17.37
C ALA A 514 15.21 -33.88 16.77
N PRO A 515 14.74 -34.59 15.73
CA PRO A 515 15.47 -35.63 14.99
C PRO A 515 16.45 -35.04 13.96
N VAL A 516 17.50 -35.78 13.61
CA VAL A 516 18.47 -35.39 12.55
C VAL A 516 17.80 -35.22 11.18
N THR A 517 16.69 -35.92 10.94
CA THR A 517 15.91 -35.85 9.70
C THR A 517 15.41 -34.43 9.38
N PHE A 518 15.21 -33.59 10.40
CA PHE A 518 14.87 -32.19 10.22
C PHE A 518 15.88 -31.46 9.33
N LEU A 519 17.18 -31.74 9.47
CA LEU A 519 18.22 -31.10 8.64
C LEU A 519 18.15 -31.54 7.18
N SER A 520 17.84 -32.81 6.92
CA SER A 520 17.67 -33.30 5.55
C SER A 520 16.42 -32.74 4.89
N GLU A 521 15.36 -32.51 5.66
CA GLU A 521 14.07 -31.97 5.18
C GLU A 521 14.09 -30.45 5.03
N LEU A 522 14.96 -29.75 5.77
CA LEU A 522 15.06 -28.30 5.78
C LEU A 522 15.20 -27.69 4.38
N ARG A 523 16.03 -28.28 3.51
CA ARG A 523 16.18 -27.80 2.13
C ARG A 523 14.85 -27.86 1.36
N GLY A 524 14.05 -28.90 1.58
CA GLY A 524 12.74 -29.07 0.98
C GLY A 524 11.77 -27.97 1.41
N HIS A 525 11.77 -27.60 2.69
CA HIS A 525 10.95 -26.50 3.21
C HIS A 525 11.32 -25.12 2.66
N LEU A 526 12.61 -24.91 2.33
CA LEU A 526 13.10 -23.63 1.79
C LEU A 526 12.87 -23.48 0.29
N GLN A 527 12.61 -24.58 -0.43
CA GLN A 527 12.48 -24.58 -1.89
C GLN A 527 11.02 -24.40 -2.30
N VAL A 528 10.73 -23.42 -3.16
CA VAL A 528 9.35 -23.08 -3.60
C VAL A 528 9.11 -23.53 -5.02
N THR A 529 10.07 -23.29 -5.92
CA THR A 529 9.94 -23.59 -7.34
C THR A 529 11.14 -24.38 -7.83
N SER A 530 11.04 -24.89 -9.06
CA SER A 530 12.18 -25.43 -9.81
C SER A 530 12.86 -24.38 -10.69
N GLU A 531 12.29 -23.17 -10.78
CA GLU A 531 12.70 -22.13 -11.71
C GLU A 531 14.00 -21.43 -11.27
N PRO A 532 14.96 -21.23 -12.19
CA PRO A 532 16.15 -20.43 -11.92
C PRO A 532 15.78 -19.00 -11.50
N GLY A 533 16.36 -18.52 -10.39
CA GLY A 533 16.15 -17.16 -9.87
C GLY A 533 14.98 -17.00 -8.87
N THR A 534 14.05 -17.96 -8.79
CA THR A 534 12.94 -17.99 -7.81
C THR A 534 12.87 -19.30 -7.02
N ARG A 535 13.88 -20.16 -7.16
CA ARG A 535 13.96 -21.51 -6.57
C ARG A 535 13.70 -21.54 -5.06
N TYR A 536 14.21 -20.56 -4.32
CA TYR A 536 14.17 -20.53 -2.86
C TYR A 536 13.29 -19.40 -2.33
N ASN A 537 12.63 -19.66 -1.20
CA ASN A 537 11.95 -18.64 -0.42
C ASN A 537 13.00 -17.80 0.32
N MET A 538 13.44 -16.71 -0.29
CA MET A 538 14.45 -15.82 0.29
C MET A 538 14.00 -15.24 1.64
N ALA A 539 12.72 -14.88 1.78
CA ALA A 539 12.19 -14.32 3.03
C ALA A 539 12.25 -15.33 4.18
N LEU A 540 11.86 -16.58 3.92
CA LEU A 540 11.98 -17.67 4.89
C LEU A 540 13.44 -17.96 5.23
N MET A 541 14.35 -17.96 4.25
CA MET A 541 15.79 -18.15 4.50
C MET A 541 16.37 -17.06 5.39
N ASN A 542 16.09 -15.79 5.08
CA ASN A 542 16.57 -14.65 5.87
C ASN A 542 16.01 -14.69 7.30
N ALA A 543 14.72 -14.99 7.45
CA ALA A 543 14.06 -15.15 8.74
C ALA A 543 14.63 -16.31 9.55
N LEU A 544 14.87 -17.46 8.91
CA LEU A 544 15.46 -18.64 9.55
C LEU A 544 16.86 -18.31 10.09
N VAL A 545 17.72 -17.67 9.29
CA VAL A 545 19.09 -17.31 9.70
C VAL A 545 19.05 -16.35 10.89
N MET A 546 18.23 -15.31 10.84
CA MET A 546 18.09 -14.36 11.94
C MET A 546 17.53 -15.02 13.21
N TYR A 547 16.51 -15.85 13.06
CA TYR A 547 15.89 -16.54 14.19
C TYR A 547 16.84 -17.51 14.87
N VAL A 548 17.51 -18.38 14.10
CA VAL A 548 18.50 -19.32 14.65
C VAL A 548 19.65 -18.57 15.32
N GLY A 549 20.14 -17.49 14.71
CA GLY A 549 21.20 -16.66 15.28
C GLY A 549 20.80 -16.01 16.61
N THR A 550 19.63 -15.40 16.68
CA THR A 550 19.13 -14.77 17.92
C THR A 550 18.86 -15.79 19.03
N GLN A 551 18.29 -16.95 18.70
CA GLN A 551 18.11 -18.05 19.65
C GLN A 551 19.46 -18.59 20.16
N ALA A 552 20.46 -18.73 19.28
CA ALA A 552 21.80 -19.17 19.65
C ALA A 552 22.48 -18.19 20.62
N ILE A 553 22.40 -16.88 20.34
CA ILE A 553 22.94 -15.83 21.24
C ILE A 553 22.26 -15.91 22.61
N ALA A 554 20.93 -16.01 22.66
CA ALA A 554 20.18 -16.12 23.91
C ALA A 554 20.58 -17.39 24.71
N LEU A 555 20.74 -18.53 24.04
CA LEU A 555 21.19 -19.78 24.64
C LEU A 555 22.59 -19.65 25.24
N ILE A 556 23.54 -19.06 24.50
CA ILE A 556 24.92 -18.87 24.94
C ILE A 556 24.97 -17.95 26.17
N ARG A 557 24.26 -16.83 26.14
CA ARG A 557 24.18 -15.91 27.28
C ARG A 557 23.63 -16.61 28.53
N LYS A 558 22.55 -17.38 28.38
CA LYS A 558 21.96 -18.15 29.49
C LYS A 558 22.96 -19.14 30.09
N LYS A 559 23.75 -19.83 29.27
CA LYS A 559 24.80 -20.76 29.74
C LYS A 559 25.93 -20.05 30.46
N LEU A 560 26.41 -18.92 29.93
CA LEU A 560 27.48 -18.13 30.55
C LEU A 560 27.06 -17.57 31.92
N CYS A 561 25.81 -17.10 32.06
CA CYS A 561 25.26 -16.69 33.36
C CYS A 561 25.16 -17.86 34.34
N ALA A 562 24.69 -19.03 33.89
CA ALA A 562 24.58 -20.21 34.75
C ALA A 562 25.95 -20.68 35.28
N GLN A 563 26.98 -20.69 34.43
CA GLN A 563 28.35 -21.03 34.82
C GLN A 563 28.94 -20.04 35.82
N HIS A 564 28.62 -18.75 35.72
CA HIS A 564 29.02 -17.75 36.72
C HIS A 564 28.31 -17.94 38.07
N LEU A 565 27.03 -18.35 38.09
CA LEU A 565 26.32 -18.68 39.33
C LEU A 565 26.88 -19.93 40.03
N GLU A 566 27.26 -20.96 39.27
CA GLU A 566 27.89 -22.18 39.81
C GLU A 566 29.30 -21.91 40.37
N HIS A 567 30.09 -21.04 39.74
CA HIS A 567 31.41 -20.66 40.24
C HIS A 567 31.36 -19.70 41.45
N SER A 568 30.34 -18.85 41.56
CA SER A 568 30.15 -17.95 42.71
C SER A 568 29.55 -18.65 43.94
N THR A 569 28.80 -19.74 43.76
CA THR A 569 28.37 -20.61 44.88
C THR A 569 29.47 -21.51 45.43
N GLN A 570 30.59 -21.67 44.71
CA GLN A 570 31.77 -22.44 45.17
C GLN A 570 32.88 -21.59 45.82
N ARG A 571 32.73 -20.25 45.90
CA ARG A 571 33.66 -19.38 46.65
C ARG A 571 32.91 -18.59 47.73
N PRO A 572 33.17 -18.80 49.03
CA PRO A 572 32.69 -17.89 50.04
C PRO A 572 33.52 -16.60 49.97
N HIS A 573 32.83 -15.47 49.93
CA HIS A 573 33.31 -14.07 49.94
C HIS A 573 33.46 -13.35 48.59
N GLY A 574 32.56 -12.38 48.40
CA GLY A 574 32.93 -11.04 47.94
C GLY A 574 32.43 -10.65 46.55
N TYR A 575 31.44 -9.75 46.55
CA TYR A 575 31.01 -8.85 45.45
C TYR A 575 30.31 -9.46 44.21
N LEU A 576 28.99 -9.26 44.16
CA LEU A 576 28.20 -9.25 42.92
C LEU A 576 28.44 -7.90 42.20
N PRO A 577 28.83 -7.87 40.92
CA PRO A 577 28.77 -6.65 40.10
C PRO A 577 27.36 -6.50 39.49
N GLU A 578 26.84 -5.27 39.49
CA GLU A 578 25.53 -4.85 38.95
C GLU A 578 25.36 -4.96 37.41
N SER A 579 26.11 -5.83 36.73
CA SER A 579 26.07 -5.96 35.25
C SER A 579 25.12 -7.04 34.75
N CYS A 580 24.14 -7.44 35.57
CA CYS A 580 23.02 -8.29 35.16
C CYS A 580 21.69 -7.64 35.56
N CYS A 581 21.39 -6.49 34.96
CA CYS A 581 20.05 -5.94 34.82
C CYS A 581 19.87 -5.47 33.37
#